data_AF-A0A8X6HYP0-F1
#
_entry.id   AF-A0A8X6HYP0-F1
#
_cell.length_a   1.000
_cell.length_b   1.000
_cell.length_c   1.000
_cell.angle_alpha   90.00
_cell.angle_beta   90.00
_cell.angle_gamma   90.00
#
_symmetry.space_group_name_H-M   'P 1'
#
loop_
_entity.id
_entity.type
_entity.pdbx_description
1 polymer ?
#
loop_
_entity_poly.entity_id
_entity_poly.type
_entity_poly.pdbx_seq_one_letter_code
_entity_poly.pdbx_strand_id
1 'polypeptide(L)' 'MENRKETTIEERKLAIKLSNEGKSLRNIAKVVGRSVNCIQKILQKFKKDWYAGKYRRKREKENYELYNRAKSYTSSED' A
#
# COMPACT_ATOMS: atom_id res chain seq x y z
N MET A 1 -29.12 -8.66 13.80
CA MET A 1 -27.79 -8.09 13.52
C MET A 1 -27.44 -8.40 12.08
N GLU A 2 -27.26 -7.39 11.24
CA GLU A 2 -26.89 -7.59 9.85
C GLU A 2 -25.43 -8.09 9.78
N ASN A 3 -25.24 -9.31 9.29
CA ASN A 3 -23.93 -9.93 9.11
C ASN A 3 -23.10 -9.09 8.13
N ARG A 4 -22.28 -8.17 8.64
CA ARG A 4 -21.37 -7.37 7.82
C ARG A 4 -20.32 -8.31 7.22
N LYS A 5 -20.57 -8.78 6.00
CA LYS A 5 -19.65 -9.64 5.25
C LYS A 5 -18.31 -8.92 5.14
N GLU A 6 -17.27 -9.46 5.75
CA GLU A 6 -15.95 -8.87 5.73
C GLU A 6 -15.35 -8.95 4.31
N THR A 7 -14.61 -7.91 3.88
CA THR A 7 -13.99 -7.93 2.56
C THR A 7 -12.70 -8.74 2.58
N THR A 8 -12.66 -9.80 1.79
CA THR A 8 -11.52 -10.73 1.71
C THR A 8 -10.31 -10.06 1.07
N ILE A 9 -9.14 -10.69 1.24
CA ILE A 9 -7.90 -10.20 0.61
C ILE A 9 -8.00 -10.22 -0.91
N GLU A 10 -8.61 -11.25 -1.49
CA GLU A 10 -8.77 -11.39 -2.95
C GLU A 10 -9.71 -10.33 -3.53
N GLU A 11 -10.82 -10.02 -2.84
CA GLU A 11 -11.72 -8.92 -3.23
C GLU A 11 -10.98 -7.56 -3.24
N ARG A 12 -10.09 -7.32 -2.25
CA ARG A 12 -9.28 -6.10 -2.20
C ARG A 12 -8.27 -6.04 -3.34
N LYS A 13 -7.56 -7.14 -3.61
CA LYS A 13 -6.60 -7.23 -4.74
C LYS A 13 -7.29 -6.98 -6.07
N LEU A 14 -8.47 -7.57 -6.28
CA LEU A 14 -9.27 -7.37 -7.49
C LEU A 14 -9.69 -5.89 -7.64
N ALA A 15 -10.17 -5.25 -6.58
CA ALA A 15 -10.55 -3.84 -6.60
C ALA A 15 -9.36 -2.93 -6.97
N ILE A 16 -8.18 -3.19 -6.41
CA ILE A 16 -6.95 -2.43 -6.71
C ILE A 16 -6.55 -2.64 -8.17
N LYS A 17 -6.56 -3.88 -8.66
CA LYS A 17 -6.23 -4.21 -10.06
C LYS A 17 -7.12 -3.43 -11.03
N LEU A 18 -8.45 -3.53 -10.87
CA LEU A 18 -9.41 -2.84 -11.74
C LEU A 18 -9.30 -1.32 -11.64
N SER A 19 -8.97 -0.77 -10.48
CA SER A 19 -8.69 0.66 -10.32
C SER A 19 -7.44 1.09 -11.09
N ASN A 20 -6.39 0.27 -11.11
CA ASN A 20 -5.17 0.56 -11.86
C ASN A 20 -5.40 0.45 -13.38
N GLU A 21 -6.33 -0.38 -13.81
CA GLU A 21 -6.82 -0.45 -15.20
C GLU A 21 -7.74 0.73 -15.58
N GLY A 22 -7.99 1.68 -14.67
CA GLY A 22 -8.81 2.86 -14.93
C GLY A 22 -10.33 2.62 -14.91
N LYS A 23 -10.79 1.48 -14.37
CA LYS A 23 -12.23 1.21 -14.25
C LYS A 23 -12.90 2.15 -13.24
N SER A 24 -14.15 2.52 -13.49
CA SER A 24 -14.94 3.34 -12.57
C SER A 24 -15.28 2.60 -11.27
N LEU A 25 -15.44 3.33 -10.16
CA LEU A 25 -15.82 2.76 -8.87
C LEU A 25 -17.11 1.94 -8.93
N ARG A 26 -18.08 2.36 -9.78
CA ARG A 26 -19.35 1.66 -9.97
C ARG A 26 -19.14 0.32 -10.68
N ASN A 27 -18.28 0.25 -11.69
CA ASN A 27 -17.96 -1.01 -12.35
C ASN A 27 -17.19 -1.95 -11.42
N ILE A 28 -16.23 -1.43 -10.67
CA ILE A 28 -15.48 -2.20 -9.67
C ILE A 28 -16.45 -2.78 -8.62
N ALA A 29 -17.35 -1.96 -8.08
CA ALA A 29 -18.36 -2.36 -7.11
C ALA A 29 -19.22 -3.53 -7.61
N LYS A 30 -19.67 -3.47 -8.87
CA LYS A 30 -20.43 -4.56 -9.51
C LYS A 30 -19.61 -5.84 -9.63
N VAL A 31 -18.36 -5.76 -10.11
CA VAL A 31 -17.50 -6.94 -10.32
C VAL A 31 -17.10 -7.59 -8.99
N VAL A 32 -16.79 -6.80 -7.97
CA VAL A 32 -16.36 -7.30 -6.65
C VAL A 32 -17.56 -7.71 -5.79
N GLY A 33 -18.78 -7.31 -6.16
CA GLY A 33 -20.00 -7.60 -5.38
C GLY A 33 -20.07 -6.81 -4.07
N ARG A 34 -19.58 -5.57 -4.07
CA ARG A 34 -19.52 -4.69 -2.89
C ARG A 34 -20.09 -3.32 -3.18
N SER A 35 -20.43 -2.58 -2.13
CA SER A 35 -20.91 -1.20 -2.29
C SER A 35 -19.80 -0.28 -2.80
N VAL A 36 -20.18 0.76 -3.54
CA VAL A 36 -19.24 1.77 -4.06
C VAL A 36 -18.43 2.41 -2.92
N ASN A 37 -19.07 2.69 -1.79
CA ASN A 37 -18.41 3.23 -0.61
C ASN A 37 -17.36 2.26 -0.01
N CYS A 38 -17.65 0.95 -0.01
CA CYS A 38 -16.68 -0.05 0.41
C CYS A 38 -15.44 -0.05 -0.49
N ILE A 39 -15.64 -0.03 -1.82
CA ILE A 39 -14.54 0.07 -2.79
C ILE A 39 -13.72 1.34 -2.57
N GLN A 40 -14.38 2.48 -2.38
CA GLN A 40 -13.70 3.75 -2.13
C GLN A 40 -12.81 3.70 -0.89
N LYS A 41 -13.29 3.11 0.22
CA LYS A 41 -12.49 2.93 1.45
C LYS A 41 -11.29 2.02 1.24
N ILE A 42 -11.45 0.93 0.47
CA ILE A 42 -10.34 0.00 0.14
C ILE A 42 -9.24 0.76 -0.61
N LEU A 43 -9.61 1.52 -1.65
CA LEU A 43 -8.65 2.24 -2.48
C LEU A 43 -7.97 3.39 -1.73
N GLN A 44 -8.70 4.10 -0.86
CA GLN A 44 -8.13 5.13 0.01
C GLN A 44 -7.11 4.55 0.99
N LYS A 45 -7.44 3.43 1.64
CA LYS A 45 -6.51 2.74 2.55
C LYS A 45 -5.26 2.26 1.80
N PHE A 46 -5.44 1.64 0.63
CA PHE A 46 -4.33 1.21 -0.22
C PHE A 46 -3.39 2.37 -0.58
N LYS A 47 -3.93 3.53 -1.01
CA LYS A 47 -3.11 4.71 -1.31
C LYS A 47 -2.33 5.18 -0.08
N LYS A 48 -2.99 5.29 1.07
CA LYS A 48 -2.35 5.70 2.33
C LYS A 48 -1.19 4.77 2.70
N ASP A 49 -1.42 3.46 2.64
CA ASP A 49 -0.41 2.45 2.97
C ASP A 49 0.76 2.47 1.96
N TRP A 50 0.48 2.71 0.68
CA TRP A 50 1.50 2.87 -0.35
C TRP A 50 2.42 4.07 -0.09
N TYR A 51 1.84 5.23 0.24
CA TYR A 51 2.62 6.42 0.61
C TYR A 51 3.44 6.18 1.88
N ALA A 52 2.86 5.58 2.93
CA ALA A 52 3.58 5.24 4.15
C ALA A 52 4.77 4.30 3.87
N GLY A 53 4.57 3.28 3.03
CA GLY A 53 5.63 2.37 2.61
C GLY A 53 6.72 3.04 1.77
N LYS A 54 6.40 4.08 0.99
CA LYS A 54 7.39 4.89 0.25
C LYS A 54 8.32 5.64 1.21
N TYR A 55 7.78 6.28 2.25
CA TYR A 55 8.57 6.98 3.27
C TYR A 55 9.44 6.02 4.10
N ARG A 56 8.92 4.82 4.43
CA ARG A 56 9.69 3.80 5.15
C ARG A 56 10.94 3.39 4.37
N ARG A 57 10.80 3.03 3.09
CA ARG A 57 11.91 2.63 2.22
C ARG A 57 12.96 3.73 2.05
N LYS A 58 12.53 5.00 1.96
CA LYS A 58 13.47 6.14 1.87
C LYS A 58 14.35 6.22 3.12
N ARG A 59 13.74 6.15 4.32
CA ARG A 59 14.49 6.17 5.60
C ARG A 59 15.45 5.00 5.74
N GLU A 60 15.04 3.79 5.35
CA GLU A 60 15.90 2.60 5.41
C GLU A 60 17.14 2.75 4.53
N LYS A 61 16.99 3.31 3.33
CA LYS A 61 18.11 3.60 2.43
C LYS A 61 19.07 4.63 3.03
N GLU A 62 18.54 5.75 3.53
CA GLU A 62 19.34 6.79 4.20
C GLU A 62 20.09 6.23 5.41
N ASN A 63 19.45 5.39 6.22
CA ASN A 63 20.07 4.77 7.38
C ASN A 63 21.19 3.80 6.98
N TYR A 64 21.00 3.03 5.91
CA TYR A 64 22.03 2.14 5.37
C TYR A 64 23.24 2.91 4.80
N GLU A 65 23.00 4.01 4.11
CA GLU A 65 24.07 4.90 3.62
C GLU A 65 24.84 5.55 4.78
N LEU A 66 24.14 6.02 5.81
CA LEU A 66 24.74 6.55 7.03
C LEU A 66 25.60 5.50 7.74
N TYR A 67 25.12 4.26 7.87
CA TYR A 67 25.87 3.16 8.46
C TYR A 67 27.18 2.90 7.70
N ASN A 68 27.11 2.77 6.37
CA ASN A 68 28.29 2.53 5.54
C ASN A 68 29.28 3.71 5.61
N ARG A 69 28.78 4.95 5.65
CA ARG A 69 29.60 6.14 5.81
C ARG A 69 30.30 6.16 7.16
N ALA A 70 29.59 5.90 8.26
CA ALA A 70 30.16 5.84 9.59
C ALA A 70 31.25 4.76 9.68
N LYS A 71 30.99 3.57 9.12
CA LYS A 71 31.95 2.46 9.08
C LYS A 71 33.23 2.80 8.31
N SER A 72 33.14 3.63 7.26
CA SER A 72 34.31 4.04 6.48
C SER A 72 35.29 4.93 7.27
N TYR A 73 34.81 5.68 8.27
CA TYR A 73 35.65 6.54 9.11
C TYR A 73 36.40 5.76 10.21
N THR A 74 35.90 4.59 10.59
CA THR A 74 36.48 3.75 11.66
C THR A 74 37.45 2.68 11.16
N SER A 75 37.71 2.62 9.85
CA SER A 75 38.61 1.64 9.22
C SER A 75 39.87 2.27 8.62
N SER A 76 40.22 3.48 9.07
CA SER A 76 41.43 4.22 8.65
C SER A 76 42.42 4.45 9.80
N GLU A 77 42.33 3.63 10.86
CA GLU A 77 43.29 3.60 11.97
C GLU A 77 44.08 2.28 11.87
N ASP A 78 45.10 2.25 11.00
CA ASP A 78 46.24 1.32 11.02
C ASP A 78 47.50 2.08 10.58
#